data_AF-A0A193QJ59-F1
#
_entry.id   AF-A0A193QJ59-F1
#
_cell.length_a   1.000
_cell.length_b   1.000
_cell.length_c   1.000
_cell.angle_alpha   90.00
_cell.angle_beta   90.00
_cell.angle_gamma   90.00
#
_symmetry.space_group_name_H-M   'P 1'
#
loop_
_entity.id
_entity.type
_entity.pdbx_description
1 polymer ?
#
loop_
_entity_poly.entity_id
_entity_poly.type
_entity_poly.pdbx_seq_one_letter_code
_entity_poly.pdbx_strand_id
1 'polypeptide(L)' 'MADSIDIASQNEEAFRQHVIANHRGEPLPLTGRCYNCGDPTEGNFCCKECGEDWEKRKYFENQKIKE' A
#
# COMPACT_ATOMS: atom_id res chain seq x y z
N MET A 1 -5.63 37.34 -11.13
CA MET A 1 -4.38 37.33 -10.37
C MET A 1 -4.59 36.27 -9.31
N ALA A 2 -3.85 35.16 -9.35
CA ALA A 2 -3.90 34.19 -8.27
C ALA A 2 -3.21 34.81 -7.05
N ASP A 3 -3.85 34.78 -5.89
CA ASP A 3 -3.22 35.23 -4.66
C ASP A 3 -2.30 34.13 -4.07
N SER A 4 -1.67 34.42 -2.94
CA SER A 4 -0.80 33.46 -2.27
C SER A 4 -1.52 32.19 -1.80
N ILE A 5 -2.82 32.28 -1.51
CA ILE A 5 -3.65 31.16 -1.06
C ILE A 5 -4.00 30.26 -2.25
N ASP A 6 -4.34 30.87 -3.39
CA ASP A 6 -4.59 30.15 -4.65
C ASP A 6 -3.38 29.34 -5.09
N ILE A 7 -2.18 29.92 -4.99
CA ILE A 7 -0.92 29.25 -5.34
C ILE A 7 -0.60 28.11 -4.36
N ALA A 8 -0.80 28.33 -3.06
CA ALA A 8 -0.58 27.30 -2.05
C ALA A 8 -1.49 26.09 -2.27
N SER A 9 -2.77 26.34 -2.56
CA SER A 9 -3.76 25.29 -2.83
C SER A 9 -3.41 24.47 -4.07
N GLN A 10 -3.00 25.13 -5.16
CA GLN A 10 -2.56 24.45 -6.39
C GLN A 10 -1.32 23.58 -6.16
N ASN A 11 -0.36 24.06 -5.37
CA ASN A 11 0.84 23.29 -5.04
C ASN A 11 0.52 22.05 -4.20
N GLU A 12 -0.38 22.19 -3.21
CA GLU A 12 -0.81 21.07 -2.39
C GLU A 12 -1.56 20.01 -3.22
N GLU A 13 -2.44 20.44 -4.12
CA GLU A 13 -3.14 19.53 -5.01
C GLU A 13 -2.18 18.80 -5.95
N ALA A 14 -1.26 19.53 -6.60
CA ALA A 14 -0.25 18.94 -7.47
C ALA A 14 0.63 17.91 -6.72
N PHE A 15 1.03 18.22 -5.49
CA PHE A 15 1.80 17.30 -4.66
C PHE A 15 0.98 16.05 -4.30
N ARG A 16 -0.28 16.21 -3.87
CA ARG A 16 -1.17 15.09 -3.57
C ARG A 16 -1.37 14.18 -4.77
N GLN A 17 -1.66 14.75 -5.95
CA GLN A 17 -1.82 13.99 -7.18
C GLN A 17 -0.54 13.24 -7.57
N HIS A 18 0.62 13.87 -7.43
CA HIS A 18 1.92 13.22 -7.67
C HIS A 18 2.17 12.04 -6.74
N VAL A 19 1.88 12.17 -5.44
CA VAL A 19 2.04 11.09 -4.47
C VAL A 19 1.09 9.94 -4.78
N ILE A 20 -0.18 10.21 -5.08
CA ILE A 20 -1.17 9.18 -5.44
C ILE A 20 -0.75 8.45 -6.71
N ALA A 21 -0.36 9.18 -7.76
CA ALA A 21 0.01 8.59 -9.05
C ALA A 21 1.25 7.68 -8.96
N ASN A 22 2.19 8.00 -8.07
CA ASN A 22 3.42 7.24 -7.87
C ASN A 22 3.36 6.24 -6.72
N HIS A 23 2.23 6.17 -6.00
CA HIS A 23 2.07 5.18 -4.95
C HIS A 23 1.88 3.80 -5.56
N ARG A 24 3.00 3.08 -5.73
CA ARG A 24 3.01 1.66 -6.07
C ARG A 24 3.59 0.92 -4.86
N GLY A 25 2.82 0.01 -4.28
CA GLY A 25 3.36 -0.95 -3.32
C GLY A 25 4.41 -1.82 -4.01
N GLU A 26 5.47 -2.18 -3.29
CA GLU A 26 6.43 -3.15 -3.81
C GLU A 26 5.71 -4.49 -4.03
N PRO A 27 5.77 -5.07 -5.25
CA PRO A 27 5.14 -6.34 -5.51
C PRO A 27 5.80 -7.43 -4.66
N LEU A 28 4.98 -8.23 -3.97
CA LEU A 28 5.44 -9.37 -3.20
C LEU A 28 6.08 -10.41 -4.15
N PRO A 29 7.33 -10.86 -3.89
CA PRO A 29 7.97 -11.87 -4.72
C PRO A 29 7.24 -13.21 -4.59
N LEU A 30 7.15 -13.97 -5.68
CA LEU A 30 6.57 -15.30 -5.66
C LEU A 30 7.54 -16.28 -4.99
N THR A 31 7.17 -16.78 -3.82
CA THR A 31 7.99 -17.74 -3.03
C THR A 31 7.59 -19.19 -3.26
N GLY A 32 6.50 -19.43 -4.02
CA GLY A 32 5.88 -20.75 -4.16
C GLY A 32 5.10 -21.22 -2.92
N ARG A 33 4.96 -20.34 -1.91
CA ARG A 33 4.25 -20.59 -0.65
C ARG A 33 3.39 -19.42 -0.25
N CYS A 34 2.30 -19.70 0.44
CA CYS A 34 1.36 -18.70 0.90
C CYS A 34 2.00 -17.85 1.99
N TYR A 35 1.97 -16.53 1.84
CA TYR A 35 2.51 -15.59 2.83
C TYR A 35 1.76 -15.60 4.17
N ASN A 36 0.56 -16.15 4.23
CA ASN A 36 -0.25 -16.22 5.45
C ASN A 36 -0.10 -17.55 6.21
N CYS A 37 -0.27 -18.68 5.53
CA CYS A 37 -0.30 -20.01 6.16
C CYS A 37 0.91 -20.91 5.82
N GLY A 38 1.71 -20.56 4.80
CA GLY A 38 2.90 -21.32 4.40
C GLY A 38 2.65 -22.51 3.46
N ASP A 39 1.40 -22.78 3.10
CA ASP A 39 1.01 -23.83 2.16
C ASP A 39 1.56 -23.58 0.74
N PRO A 40 1.87 -24.63 -0.03
CA PRO A 40 2.32 -24.49 -1.42
C PRO A 40 1.24 -23.83 -2.28
N THR A 41 1.63 -22.81 -3.07
CA THR A 41 0.73 -22.11 -3.99
C THR A 41 1.52 -21.53 -5.17
N GLU A 42 0.87 -21.43 -6.32
CA GLU A 42 1.43 -20.81 -7.53
C GLU A 42 1.50 -19.28 -7.42
N GLY A 43 0.67 -18.68 -6.56
CA GLY A 43 0.61 -17.25 -6.31
C GLY A 43 1.26 -16.83 -4.99
N ASN A 44 0.94 -15.62 -4.52
CA ASN A 44 1.35 -15.16 -3.19
C ASN A 44 0.47 -15.74 -2.07
N PHE A 45 -0.76 -16.16 -2.39
CA PHE A 45 -1.71 -16.67 -1.41
C PHE A 45 -2.47 -17.88 -1.95
N CYS A 46 -2.72 -18.87 -1.09
CA CYS A 46 -3.46 -20.07 -1.47
C CYS A 46 -4.96 -19.83 -1.66
N CYS A 47 -5.51 -18.78 -1.03
CA CYS A 47 -6.91 -18.38 -1.16
C CYS A 47 -7.06 -16.87 -0.89
N LYS A 48 -8.25 -16.33 -1.21
CA LYS A 48 -8.59 -14.92 -0.98
C LYS A 48 -8.50 -14.54 0.50
N GLU A 49 -9.02 -15.39 1.38
CA GLU A 49 -9.03 -15.14 2.84
C GLU A 49 -7.61 -14.98 3.38
N CYS A 50 -6.66 -15.80 2.93
CA CYS A 50 -5.25 -15.68 3.30
C CYS A 50 -4.63 -14.34 2.87
N GLY A 51 -5.03 -13.81 1.71
CA GLY A 51 -4.59 -12.48 1.26
C GLY A 51 -5.12 -11.37 2.16
N GLU A 52 -6.42 -11.42 2.49
CA GLU A 52 -7.07 -10.42 3.34
C GLU A 52 -6.53 -10.43 4.79
N ASP A 53 -6.29 -11.62 5.35
CA ASP A 53 -5.69 -11.78 6.68
C ASP A 53 -4.27 -11.21 6.73
N TRP A 54 -3.46 -11.52 5.71
CA TRP A 54 -2.10 -11.01 5.63
C TRP A 54 -2.06 -9.48 5.51
N GLU A 55 -2.92 -8.90 4.65
CA GLU A 55 -3.00 -7.45 4.47
C GLU A 55 -3.42 -6.73 5.75
N LYS A 56 -4.43 -7.26 6.46
CA LYS A 56 -4.84 -6.72 7.77
C LYS A 56 -3.70 -6.75 8.78
N ARG A 57 -2.96 -7.86 8.87
CA ARG A 57 -1.79 -7.97 9.76
C ARG A 57 -0.74 -6.92 9.42
N LYS A 58 -0.41 -6.76 8.14
CA LYS A 58 0.54 -5.73 7.68
C LYS A 58 0.08 -4.31 7.97
N TYR A 59 -1.20 -4.02 7.82
CA TYR A 59 -1.77 -2.74 8.19
C TYR A 59 -1.56 -2.44 9.69
N PHE A 60 -1.90 -3.39 10.58
CA PHE A 60 -1.71 -3.22 12.02
C PHE A 60 -0.23 -3.15 12.42
N GLU A 61 0.65 -3.93 11.80
CA GLU A 61 2.10 -3.85 12.02
C GLU A 61 2.63 -2.45 11.64
N ASN A 62 2.25 -1.93 10.48
CA ASN A 62 2.67 -0.61 10.02
C ASN A 62 2.14 0.54 10.90
N GLN A 63 0.99 0.36 11.54
CA GLN A 63 0.47 1.34 12.49
C GLN A 63 1.30 1.38 13.77
N LYS A 64 1.69 0.23 14.32
CA LYS A 64 2.51 0.13 15.54
C LYS A 64 3.91 0.73 15.40
N ILE A 65 4.44 0.82 14.18
CA ILE A 65 5.77 1.39 13.90
C ILE A 65 5.74 2.93 13.92
N LYS A 66 4.55 3.55 13.85
CA LYS A 66 4.39 5.01 13.80
C LYS A 66 4.14 5.67 15.17
N GLU A 67 4.07 4.89 16.24
CA GLU A 67 3.96 5.36 17.64
C GLU A 67 5.34 5.33 18.34
#